data_AF-A0A2N5YW44-F1
#
_entry.id   AF-A0A2N5YW44-F1
#
_cell.length_a   1.000
_cell.length_b   1.000
_cell.length_c   1.000
_cell.angle_alpha   90.00
_cell.angle_beta   90.00
_cell.angle_gamma   90.00
#
_symmetry.space_group_name_H-M   'P 1'
#
loop_
_entity.id
_entity.type
_entity.pdbx_description
1 polymer ?
#
loop_
_entity_poly.entity_id
_entity_poly.type
_entity_poly.pdbx_seq_one_letter_code
_entity_poly.pdbx_strand_id
1 'polypeptide(L)'
;MKKIILIIIVFTSIVGSAIAQDIVPVVQAGHSGSILFVEWDPTSRYIASIDINNELVINDLISGKMFYRIKIPGGSVAKALSFEDENSIIVATYGQSYKFDMKSLELENTSSSIPQKEIGDGLKINGAVLRKGSKSLFNRDAYTHFTFAANSIDGKYIVAGDERGCVYFCSEKLKLKDFDKTHFLSVNDIDFSSDGQFVAIASSDRSISIWSLPEFKFEKRVIPRSFNISAIDSHHEDSILVFGDELGYVYQLKFEGDKVSVQGVNGHNGTVNDICFSPNSAVVGTAGSDNKAAIVDFENKKVLQYFRLHTQASKVKQTFNIKSIQEKVTNEDSDKLWFDENVYAVAISDDGKTIAYSGGKW
;
A
#
# COMPACT_ATOMS: atom_id res chain seq x y z
N MET A 1 -69.38 -25.25 -15.44
CA MET A 1 -68.27 -25.54 -14.51
C MET A 1 -67.08 -24.69 -14.92
N LYS A 2 -66.76 -23.64 -14.14
CA LYS A 2 -65.66 -22.70 -14.43
C LYS A 2 -64.32 -23.38 -14.13
N LYS A 3 -63.44 -23.50 -15.12
CA LYS A 3 -62.02 -23.84 -14.90
C LYS A 3 -61.26 -22.55 -14.69
N ILE A 4 -60.73 -22.36 -13.48
CA ILE A 4 -59.80 -21.28 -13.13
C ILE A 4 -58.41 -21.75 -13.56
N ILE A 5 -57.83 -21.08 -14.56
CA ILE A 5 -56.43 -21.29 -14.96
C ILE A 5 -55.60 -20.26 -14.19
N LEU A 6 -54.80 -20.75 -13.24
CA LEU A 6 -53.85 -19.98 -12.46
C LEU A 6 -52.59 -19.77 -13.31
N ILE A 7 -52.37 -18.56 -13.83
CA ILE A 7 -51.14 -18.20 -14.54
C ILE A 7 -50.15 -17.68 -13.50
N ILE A 8 -49.16 -18.50 -13.17
CA ILE A 8 -48.00 -18.10 -12.34
C ILE A 8 -47.00 -17.43 -13.28
N ILE A 9 -46.89 -16.10 -13.21
CA ILE A 9 -45.83 -15.35 -13.88
C ILE A 9 -44.64 -15.32 -12.91
N VAL A 10 -43.61 -16.12 -13.22
CA VAL A 10 -42.33 -16.10 -12.51
C VAL A 10 -41.57 -14.85 -12.95
N PHE A 11 -41.41 -13.90 -12.04
CA PHE A 11 -40.44 -12.81 -12.21
C PHE A 11 -39.03 -13.38 -12.03
N THR A 12 -38.35 -13.70 -13.12
CA THR A 12 -36.90 -13.88 -13.10
C THR A 12 -36.26 -12.50 -13.11
N SER A 13 -35.98 -11.95 -11.92
CA SER A 13 -35.08 -10.80 -11.79
C SER A 13 -33.68 -11.26 -12.18
N ILE A 14 -33.27 -10.98 -13.41
CA ILE A 14 -31.87 -11.02 -13.81
C ILE A 14 -31.22 -9.84 -13.09
N VAL A 15 -30.74 -10.08 -11.88
CA VAL A 15 -29.77 -9.20 -11.24
C VAL A 15 -28.48 -9.43 -12.01
N GLY A 16 -28.24 -8.58 -13.01
CA GLY A 16 -26.92 -8.45 -13.60
C GLY A 16 -25.96 -8.10 -12.49
N SER A 17 -25.20 -9.09 -12.02
CA SER A 17 -23.98 -8.86 -11.28
C SER A 17 -23.13 -7.96 -12.17
N ALA A 18 -23.02 -6.69 -11.80
CA ALA A 18 -21.93 -5.86 -12.27
C ALA A 18 -20.66 -6.58 -11.79
N ILE A 19 -19.99 -7.25 -12.72
CA ILE A 19 -18.66 -7.78 -12.51
C ILE A 19 -17.83 -6.57 -12.11
N ALA A 20 -17.46 -6.49 -10.83
CA ALA A 20 -16.51 -5.53 -10.35
C ALA A 20 -15.30 -5.65 -11.27
N GLN A 21 -15.03 -4.60 -12.01
CA GLN A 21 -13.89 -4.53 -12.91
C GLN A 21 -12.67 -4.86 -12.06
N ASP A 22 -11.93 -5.90 -12.45
CA ASP A 22 -10.69 -6.31 -11.78
C ASP A 22 -9.83 -5.05 -11.62
N ILE A 23 -9.56 -4.69 -10.36
CA ILE A 23 -8.77 -3.51 -10.02
C ILE A 23 -7.36 -3.78 -10.53
N VAL A 24 -7.04 -3.27 -11.71
CA VAL A 24 -5.66 -3.24 -12.20
C VAL A 24 -4.99 -2.11 -11.42
N PRO A 25 -3.94 -2.38 -10.61
CA PRO A 25 -3.13 -1.31 -10.05
C PRO A 25 -2.57 -0.50 -11.22
N VAL A 26 -3.11 0.69 -11.43
CA VAL A 26 -2.56 1.61 -12.42
C VAL A 26 -1.21 2.04 -11.88
N VAL A 27 -0.14 1.50 -12.47
CA VAL A 27 1.25 1.87 -12.18
C VAL A 27 1.45 3.31 -12.64
N GLN A 28 1.08 4.24 -11.79
CA GLN A 28 1.27 5.67 -11.97
C GLN A 28 2.62 6.06 -11.39
N ALA A 29 3.35 6.99 -11.98
CA ALA A 29 4.73 7.25 -11.57
C ALA A 29 4.78 7.89 -10.17
N GLY A 30 5.20 7.14 -9.15
CA GLY A 30 5.39 7.64 -7.78
C GLY A 30 6.83 8.10 -7.46
N HIS A 31 7.10 8.23 -6.16
CA HIS A 31 8.32 8.82 -5.61
C HIS A 31 9.53 7.90 -5.57
N SER A 32 10.75 8.45 -5.52
CA SER A 32 11.96 7.64 -5.29
C SER A 32 12.22 7.42 -3.79
N GLY A 33 11.77 8.35 -2.95
CA GLY A 33 11.92 8.31 -1.50
C GLY A 33 10.60 8.24 -0.75
N SER A 34 10.68 8.10 0.58
CA SER A 34 9.53 8.11 1.49
C SER A 34 8.70 9.38 1.31
N ILE A 35 7.39 9.21 1.09
CA ILE A 35 6.48 10.34 0.88
C ILE A 35 6.25 11.02 2.22
N LEU A 36 6.50 12.32 2.27
CA LEU A 36 6.34 13.12 3.47
C LEU A 36 4.96 13.75 3.55
N PHE A 37 4.48 14.29 2.43
CA PHE A 37 3.19 14.98 2.37
C PHE A 37 2.41 14.57 1.14
N VAL A 38 1.09 14.60 1.27
CA VAL A 38 0.13 14.39 0.20
C VAL A 38 -0.99 15.40 0.32
N GLU A 39 -1.46 15.87 -0.83
CA GLU A 39 -2.53 16.85 -0.87
C GLU A 39 -3.37 16.73 -2.13
N TRP A 40 -4.67 16.83 -1.95
CA TRP A 40 -5.64 16.96 -3.02
C TRP A 40 -5.73 18.40 -3.49
N ASP A 41 -5.87 18.55 -4.80
CA ASP A 41 -6.19 19.85 -5.36
C ASP A 41 -7.65 20.24 -5.01
N PRO A 42 -7.97 21.55 -5.06
CA PRO A 42 -9.32 22.03 -4.79
C PRO A 42 -10.40 21.43 -5.71
N THR A 43 -10.05 20.99 -6.93
CA THR A 43 -11.00 20.42 -7.90
C THR A 43 -11.17 18.90 -7.77
N SER A 44 -10.44 18.25 -6.88
CA SER A 44 -10.53 16.81 -6.63
C SER A 44 -10.12 15.92 -7.80
N ARG A 45 -9.23 16.43 -8.65
CA ARG A 45 -8.68 15.76 -9.83
C ARG A 45 -7.23 15.34 -9.65
N TYR A 46 -6.41 16.22 -9.09
CA TYR A 46 -4.97 16.04 -8.95
C TYR A 46 -4.61 15.72 -7.51
N ILE A 47 -3.58 14.89 -7.35
CA ILE A 47 -2.89 14.70 -6.09
C ILE A 47 -1.46 15.18 -6.26
N ALA A 48 -1.05 16.12 -5.41
CA ALA A 48 0.34 16.48 -5.22
C ALA A 48 0.91 15.64 -4.07
N SER A 49 2.13 15.18 -4.23
CA SER A 49 2.88 14.49 -3.17
C SER A 49 4.35 14.87 -3.25
N ILE A 50 5.02 14.89 -2.11
CA ILE A 50 6.46 15.22 -2.03
C ILE A 50 7.20 14.24 -1.14
N ASP A 51 8.40 13.83 -1.54
CA ASP A 51 9.23 12.89 -0.79
C ASP A 51 10.41 13.52 -0.05
N ILE A 52 11.12 12.70 0.71
CA ILE A 52 12.34 13.05 1.45
C ILE A 52 13.48 13.56 0.55
N ASN A 53 13.43 13.27 -0.76
CA ASN A 53 14.41 13.74 -1.74
C ASN A 53 14.01 15.09 -2.38
N ASN A 54 12.96 15.73 -1.85
CA ASN A 54 12.36 16.95 -2.37
C ASN A 54 11.83 16.80 -3.80
N GLU A 55 11.45 15.59 -4.21
CA GLU A 55 10.77 15.40 -5.47
C GLU A 55 9.28 15.64 -5.27
N LEU A 56 8.74 16.67 -5.89
CA LEU A 56 7.31 16.93 -6.01
C LEU A 56 6.78 16.15 -7.22
N VAL A 57 5.75 15.34 -7.01
CA VAL A 57 5.06 14.57 -8.05
C VAL A 57 3.59 14.96 -8.03
N ILE A 58 3.03 15.18 -9.22
CA ILE A 58 1.65 15.58 -9.41
C ILE A 58 0.98 14.53 -10.28
N ASN A 59 -0.09 13.95 -9.78
CA ASN A 59 -0.78 12.81 -10.36
C ASN A 59 -2.20 13.19 -10.74
N ASP A 60 -2.57 12.99 -12.01
CA ASP A 60 -3.96 13.14 -12.47
C ASP A 60 -4.71 11.83 -12.20
N LEU A 61 -5.71 11.87 -11.33
CA LEU A 61 -6.46 10.69 -10.94
C LEU A 61 -7.45 10.23 -11.99
N ILE A 62 -7.94 11.14 -12.84
CA ILE A 62 -8.91 10.84 -13.88
C ILE A 62 -8.20 10.11 -15.03
N SER A 63 -7.07 10.63 -15.47
CA SER A 63 -6.29 9.99 -16.54
C SER A 63 -5.42 8.84 -16.05
N GLY A 64 -5.18 8.74 -14.74
CA GLY A 64 -4.28 7.75 -14.14
C GLY A 64 -2.81 7.95 -14.51
N LYS A 65 -2.43 9.15 -14.95
CA LYS A 65 -1.07 9.47 -15.40
C LYS A 65 -0.42 10.52 -14.52
N MET A 66 0.89 10.41 -14.35
CA MET A 66 1.68 11.49 -13.76
C MET A 66 1.56 12.71 -14.67
N PHE A 67 1.10 13.82 -14.10
CA PHE A 67 0.99 15.11 -14.77
C PHE A 67 2.37 15.76 -14.86
N TYR A 68 3.07 15.87 -13.72
CA TYR A 68 4.37 16.53 -13.67
C TYR A 68 5.23 16.02 -12.51
N ARG A 69 6.54 16.16 -12.65
CA ARG A 69 7.52 15.86 -11.61
C ARG A 69 8.62 16.91 -11.64
N ILE A 70 8.94 17.46 -10.48
CA ILE A 70 9.98 18.46 -10.32
C ILE A 70 10.73 18.24 -9.01
N LYS A 71 12.03 18.50 -9.01
CA LYS A 71 12.82 18.50 -7.79
C LYS A 71 12.85 19.91 -7.22
N ILE A 72 12.34 20.08 -6.01
CA ILE A 72 12.37 21.36 -5.30
C ILE A 72 13.83 21.66 -4.92
N PRO A 73 14.37 22.82 -5.32
CA PRO A 73 15.74 23.17 -5.03
C PRO A 73 15.92 23.45 -3.53
N GLY A 74 17.12 23.21 -3.04
CA GLY A 74 17.47 23.39 -1.63
C GLY A 74 18.00 22.10 -0.98
N GLY A 75 18.86 22.27 0.02
CA GLY A 75 19.45 21.16 0.78
C GLY A 75 18.59 20.68 1.95
N SER A 76 17.55 21.43 2.32
CA SER A 76 16.64 21.08 3.41
C SER A 76 15.42 20.34 2.89
N VAL A 77 15.01 19.31 3.62
CA VAL A 77 13.84 18.48 3.30
C VAL A 77 12.56 19.32 3.42
N ALA A 78 11.58 19.05 2.56
CA ALA A 78 10.27 19.65 2.62
C ALA A 78 9.63 19.49 4.01
N LYS A 79 8.89 20.52 4.43
CA LYS A 79 8.22 20.63 5.74
C LYS A 79 6.72 20.87 5.64
N ALA A 80 6.24 21.31 4.48
CA ALA A 80 4.82 21.41 4.18
C ALA A 80 4.62 21.40 2.67
N LEU A 81 3.44 20.94 2.27
CA LEU A 81 2.90 20.98 0.91
C LEU A 81 1.49 21.56 1.03
N SER A 82 1.18 22.59 0.24
CA SER A 82 -0.16 23.17 0.17
C SER A 82 -0.55 23.62 -1.24
N PHE A 83 -1.76 23.31 -1.72
CA PHE A 83 -2.36 23.97 -2.86
C PHE A 83 -2.85 25.36 -2.41
N GLU A 84 -2.31 26.42 -3.04
CA GLU A 84 -2.80 27.78 -2.82
C GLU A 84 -4.09 28.02 -3.60
N ASP A 85 -4.16 27.49 -4.82
CA ASP A 85 -5.32 27.54 -5.70
C ASP A 85 -5.28 26.35 -6.69
N GLU A 86 -6.21 26.29 -7.65
CA GLU A 86 -6.30 25.21 -8.65
C GLU A 86 -5.06 25.09 -9.55
N ASN A 87 -4.19 26.09 -9.57
CA ASN A 87 -3.02 26.17 -10.44
C ASN A 87 -1.70 26.31 -9.68
N SER A 88 -1.71 26.50 -8.37
CA SER A 88 -0.52 26.87 -7.61
C SER A 88 -0.30 25.91 -6.45
N ILE A 89 0.88 25.31 -6.39
CA ILE A 89 1.32 24.46 -5.29
C ILE A 89 2.46 25.17 -4.58
N ILE A 90 2.39 25.29 -3.26
CA ILE A 90 3.46 25.82 -2.42
C ILE A 90 4.12 24.66 -1.67
N VAL A 91 5.44 24.61 -1.72
CA VAL A 91 6.29 23.72 -0.94
C VAL A 91 7.17 24.55 -0.01
N ALA A 92 7.08 24.32 1.30
CA ALA A 92 7.98 24.96 2.26
C ALA A 92 9.12 24.01 2.62
N THR A 93 10.34 24.54 2.66
CA THR A 93 11.53 23.88 3.20
C THR A 93 12.06 24.68 4.41
N TYR A 94 13.18 24.28 4.99
CA TYR A 94 13.77 25.05 6.08
C TYR A 94 14.30 26.39 5.56
N GLY A 95 13.58 27.47 5.84
CA GLY A 95 13.97 28.85 5.56
C GLY A 95 13.63 29.37 4.16
N GLN A 96 12.96 28.57 3.31
CA GLN A 96 12.54 28.96 1.97
C GLN A 96 11.17 28.36 1.65
N SER A 97 10.41 29.02 0.79
CA SER A 97 9.17 28.48 0.23
C SER A 97 9.22 28.55 -1.29
N TYR A 98 8.62 27.58 -1.96
CA TYR A 98 8.64 27.50 -3.41
C TYR A 98 7.21 27.42 -3.91
N LYS A 99 6.86 28.27 -4.87
CA LYS A 99 5.57 28.24 -5.55
C LYS A 99 5.77 27.63 -6.94
N PHE A 100 5.07 26.54 -7.20
CA PHE A 100 5.00 25.88 -8.48
C PHE A 100 3.68 26.24 -9.17
N ASP A 101 3.77 26.79 -10.38
CA ASP A 101 2.62 27.10 -11.22
C ASP A 101 2.37 25.94 -12.21
N MET A 102 1.18 25.34 -12.14
CA MET A 102 0.74 24.20 -12.93
C MET A 102 0.51 24.54 -14.42
N LYS A 103 0.29 25.81 -14.75
CA LYS A 103 0.05 26.27 -16.13
C LYS A 103 1.36 26.61 -16.84
N SER A 104 2.24 27.36 -16.19
CA SER A 104 3.56 27.70 -16.76
C SER A 104 4.59 26.59 -16.57
N LEU A 105 4.36 25.68 -15.61
CA LEU A 105 5.31 24.64 -15.17
C LEU A 105 6.61 25.22 -14.59
N GLU A 106 6.54 26.46 -14.11
CA GLU A 106 7.66 27.18 -13.53
C GLU A 106 7.63 27.11 -11.99
N LEU A 107 8.82 27.19 -11.40
CA LEU A 107 9.02 27.16 -9.97
C LEU A 107 9.69 28.46 -9.52
N GLU A 108 9.04 29.18 -8.62
CA GLU A 108 9.52 30.45 -8.08
C GLU A 108 9.80 30.33 -6.58
N ASN A 109 10.86 31.00 -6.10
CA ASN A 109 11.13 31.11 -4.68
C ASN A 109 10.29 32.24 -4.07
N THR A 110 9.61 31.96 -2.97
CA THR A 110 8.66 32.84 -2.29
C THR A 110 8.92 32.83 -0.78
N SER A 111 8.40 33.82 -0.06
CA SER A 111 8.52 33.93 1.40
C SER A 111 7.22 33.61 2.15
N SER A 112 6.30 32.89 1.52
CA SER A 112 5.00 32.57 2.10
C SER A 112 5.12 31.53 3.22
N SER A 113 4.47 31.78 4.35
CA SER A 113 4.29 30.81 5.44
C SER A 113 3.16 29.85 5.07
N ILE A 114 3.44 28.55 5.09
CA ILE A 114 2.44 27.51 4.85
C ILE A 114 1.98 26.94 6.20
N PRO A 115 0.66 26.73 6.42
CA PRO A 115 0.18 26.03 7.60
C PRO A 115 0.76 24.61 7.64
N GLN A 116 1.41 24.24 8.74
CA GLN A 116 1.78 22.85 8.97
C GLN A 116 0.54 22.05 9.39
N LYS A 117 0.30 20.92 8.72
CA LYS A 117 -0.67 19.94 9.20
C LYS A 117 -0.03 19.19 10.38
N GLU A 118 -0.34 19.61 11.60
CA GLU A 118 0.13 18.94 12.82
C GLU A 118 -0.97 18.05 13.42
N ILE A 119 -0.57 16.92 14.00
CA ILE A 119 -1.46 16.11 14.84
C ILE A 119 -1.73 16.90 16.12
N GLY A 120 -3.00 17.20 16.41
CA GLY A 120 -3.37 17.77 17.70
C GLY A 120 -2.99 16.82 18.85
N ASP A 121 -2.37 17.36 19.90
CA ASP A 121 -1.95 16.59 21.08
C ASP A 121 -3.07 15.66 21.59
N GLY A 122 -2.84 14.35 21.49
CA GLY A 122 -3.70 13.33 22.10
C GLY A 122 -4.98 13.00 21.33
N LEU A 123 -4.86 12.61 20.06
CA LEU A 123 -5.94 11.91 19.35
C LEU A 123 -6.31 10.61 20.11
N LYS A 124 -7.53 10.55 20.65
CA LYS A 124 -8.03 9.40 21.44
C LYS A 124 -9.20 8.72 20.72
N ILE A 125 -8.89 7.68 19.95
CA ILE A 125 -9.90 6.84 19.27
C ILE A 125 -10.72 6.05 20.30
N ASN A 126 -11.99 6.41 20.49
CA ASN A 126 -12.95 5.79 21.41
C ASN A 126 -13.37 4.40 20.94
N GLY A 127 -12.99 3.37 21.67
CA GLY A 127 -13.25 1.96 21.30
C GLY A 127 -12.00 1.10 21.47
N ALA A 128 -10.83 1.74 21.44
CA ALA A 128 -9.78 1.49 22.43
C ALA A 128 -10.16 2.28 23.70
N VAL A 129 -10.15 1.66 24.88
CA VAL A 129 -10.69 2.27 26.12
C VAL A 129 -9.76 3.36 26.66
N LEU A 130 -10.24 4.59 26.87
CA LEU A 130 -9.53 5.60 27.68
C LEU A 130 -10.49 6.45 28.55
N ARG A 131 -10.14 6.59 29.85
CA ARG A 131 -10.82 7.46 30.82
C ARG A 131 -10.00 8.72 31.16
N LYS A 132 -10.74 9.75 31.57
CA LYS A 132 -10.35 11.14 31.84
C LYS A 132 -9.45 11.26 33.08
N GLY A 133 -8.29 11.95 32.98
CA GLY A 133 -7.58 12.46 34.16
C GLY A 133 -6.04 12.52 34.14
N SER A 134 -5.32 11.98 33.15
CA SER A 134 -3.86 11.84 33.24
C SER A 134 -3.09 12.64 32.17
N LYS A 135 -2.00 13.29 32.60
CA LYS A 135 -1.09 14.16 31.83
C LYS A 135 -0.04 13.39 30.98
N SER A 136 -0.15 12.08 30.82
CA SER A 136 0.70 11.30 29.92
C SER A 136 -0.04 10.05 29.43
N LEU A 137 0.14 9.71 28.15
CA LEU A 137 -0.45 8.54 27.50
C LEU A 137 0.54 7.38 27.59
N PHE A 138 0.25 6.41 28.45
CA PHE A 138 0.88 5.10 28.43
C PHE A 138 -0.18 4.06 28.05
N ASN A 139 0.06 3.33 26.96
CA ASN A 139 -0.65 2.10 26.66
C ASN A 139 0.03 0.94 27.40
N ARG A 140 -0.72 0.03 28.03
CA ARG A 140 -0.16 -1.20 28.59
C ARG A 140 -0.30 -2.42 27.67
N ASP A 141 -1.16 -2.38 26.65
CA ASP A 141 -1.50 -3.57 25.85
C ASP A 141 -1.32 -3.42 24.32
N ALA A 142 -0.89 -2.27 23.79
CA ALA A 142 -0.33 -2.16 22.42
C ALA A 142 0.53 -0.91 22.21
N TYR A 143 1.81 -1.09 21.93
CA TYR A 143 2.77 -0.04 21.55
C TYR A 143 2.50 0.54 20.15
N THR A 144 1.37 1.24 19.94
CA THR A 144 1.03 1.84 18.63
C THR A 144 1.10 3.36 18.71
N HIS A 145 2.05 3.95 17.98
CA HIS A 145 2.15 5.41 17.83
C HIS A 145 1.42 5.86 16.57
N PHE A 146 0.38 6.69 16.75
CA PHE A 146 -0.26 7.38 15.63
C PHE A 146 0.67 8.46 15.11
N THR A 147 0.87 8.47 13.80
CA THR A 147 1.81 9.33 13.09
C THR A 147 1.12 10.40 12.27
N PHE A 148 -0.16 10.22 11.95
CA PHE A 148 -0.97 11.27 11.36
C PHE A 148 -2.47 11.06 11.59
N ALA A 149 -3.25 12.14 11.56
CA ALA A 149 -4.70 12.05 11.47
C ALA A 149 -5.32 13.28 10.82
N ALA A 150 -6.38 13.07 10.05
CA ALA A 150 -7.13 14.12 9.38
C ALA A 150 -8.64 13.91 9.56
N ASN A 151 -9.38 15.01 9.51
CA ASN A 151 -10.84 15.00 9.51
C ASN A 151 -11.35 15.12 8.08
N SER A 152 -12.46 14.46 7.77
CA SER A 152 -13.18 14.70 6.53
C SER A 152 -13.69 16.14 6.48
N ILE A 153 -13.88 16.66 5.26
CA ILE A 153 -14.33 18.03 5.04
C ILE A 153 -15.69 18.33 5.70
N ASP A 154 -16.55 17.32 5.78
CA ASP A 154 -17.87 17.39 6.42
C ASP A 154 -17.83 17.10 7.93
N GLY A 155 -16.65 16.81 8.49
CA GLY A 155 -16.42 16.50 9.90
C GLY A 155 -16.97 15.15 10.38
N LYS A 156 -17.58 14.34 9.50
CA LYS A 156 -18.23 13.08 9.89
C LYS A 156 -17.25 11.95 10.16
N TYR A 157 -16.06 12.03 9.58
CA TYR A 157 -15.06 10.98 9.61
C TYR A 157 -13.72 11.53 10.06
N ILE A 158 -12.97 10.65 10.72
CA ILE A 158 -11.58 10.91 11.12
C ILE A 158 -10.78 9.71 10.63
N VAL A 159 -9.73 9.94 9.86
CA VAL A 159 -8.83 8.88 9.43
C VAL A 159 -7.50 9.10 10.12
N ALA A 160 -6.98 8.05 10.74
CA ALA A 160 -5.71 8.09 11.45
C ALA A 160 -4.78 7.00 10.92
N GLY A 161 -3.49 7.30 10.87
CA GLY A 161 -2.44 6.38 10.46
C GLY A 161 -1.42 6.18 11.58
N ASP A 162 -0.75 5.02 11.59
CA ASP A 162 0.29 4.70 12.56
C ASP A 162 1.67 4.45 11.94
N GLU A 163 2.67 4.34 12.81
CA GLU A 163 4.08 4.08 12.47
C GLU A 163 4.31 2.72 11.77
N ARG A 164 3.32 1.82 11.82
CA ARG A 164 3.36 0.46 11.26
C ARG A 164 2.61 0.34 9.93
N GLY A 165 2.11 1.47 9.41
CA GLY A 165 1.38 1.54 8.15
C GLY A 165 -0.09 1.15 8.25
N CYS A 166 -0.63 1.05 9.46
CA CYS A 166 -2.04 0.75 9.64
C CYS A 166 -2.89 2.01 9.59
N VAL A 167 -4.11 1.88 9.06
CA VAL A 167 -5.06 2.96 8.87
C VAL A 167 -6.34 2.65 9.63
N TYR A 168 -6.83 3.65 10.36
CA TYR A 168 -7.98 3.57 11.23
C TYR A 168 -9.05 4.55 10.75
N PHE A 169 -10.21 4.03 10.36
CA PHE A 169 -11.34 4.82 9.90
C PHE A 169 -12.33 5.01 11.06
N CYS A 170 -12.53 6.26 11.48
CA CYS A 170 -13.32 6.60 12.65
C CYS A 170 -14.49 7.52 12.30
N SER A 171 -15.49 7.52 13.17
CA SER A 171 -16.53 8.55 13.20
C SER A 171 -16.04 9.85 13.83
N GLU A 172 -16.82 10.93 13.67
CA GLU A 172 -16.64 12.23 14.35
C GLU A 172 -16.46 12.11 15.88
N LYS A 173 -17.03 11.07 16.50
CA LYS A 173 -16.92 10.81 17.96
C LYS A 173 -15.73 9.91 18.30
N LEU A 174 -14.80 9.80 17.36
CA LEU A 174 -13.61 8.97 17.45
C LEU A 174 -13.93 7.48 17.60
N LYS A 175 -15.13 7.02 17.23
CA LYS A 175 -15.43 5.57 17.25
C LYS A 175 -14.88 4.89 16.00
N LEU A 176 -14.08 3.84 16.19
CA LEU A 176 -13.58 3.01 15.10
C LEU A 176 -14.75 2.39 14.33
N LYS A 177 -14.76 2.61 13.01
CA LYS A 177 -15.70 2.01 12.05
C LYS A 177 -15.04 0.85 11.32
N ASP A 178 -13.82 1.07 10.85
CA ASP A 178 -13.03 0.08 10.12
C ASP A 178 -11.53 0.29 10.36
N PHE A 179 -10.73 -0.73 10.07
CA PHE A 179 -9.29 -0.72 10.22
C PHE A 179 -8.65 -1.66 9.21
N ASP A 180 -7.58 -1.20 8.56
CA ASP A 180 -6.82 -2.03 7.64
C ASP A 180 -5.31 -1.76 7.74
N LYS A 181 -4.49 -2.79 7.53
CA LYS A 181 -3.05 -2.64 7.38
C LYS A 181 -2.74 -2.43 5.91
N THR A 182 -2.76 -1.18 5.51
CA THR A 182 -2.67 -0.80 4.10
C THR A 182 -1.21 -0.65 3.70
N HIS A 183 -0.42 0.06 4.49
CA HIS A 183 0.96 0.42 4.19
C HIS A 183 1.97 -0.45 4.93
N PHE A 184 3.19 -0.51 4.42
CA PHE A 184 4.27 -1.32 4.99
C PHE A 184 5.11 -0.59 6.02
N LEU A 185 5.12 0.75 5.89
CA LEU A 185 5.83 1.67 6.76
C LEU A 185 4.88 2.77 7.22
N SER A 186 5.36 3.59 8.15
CA SER A 186 4.66 4.73 8.75
C SER A 186 3.79 5.49 7.75
N VAL A 187 2.53 5.70 8.12
CA VAL A 187 1.65 6.66 7.46
C VAL A 187 2.15 8.05 7.84
N ASN A 188 2.50 8.87 6.85
CA ASN A 188 3.11 10.17 7.10
C ASN A 188 2.12 11.33 6.95
N ASP A 189 1.13 11.17 6.07
CA ASP A 189 0.16 12.22 5.79
C ASP A 189 -1.14 11.61 5.26
N ILE A 190 -2.25 12.29 5.52
CA ILE A 190 -3.61 11.90 5.12
C ILE A 190 -4.32 13.16 4.67
N ASP A 191 -4.93 13.12 3.49
CA ASP A 191 -5.68 14.24 2.96
C ASP A 191 -6.99 13.81 2.32
N PHE A 192 -8.03 14.61 2.57
CA PHE A 192 -9.37 14.35 2.04
C PHE A 192 -9.59 15.13 0.76
N SER A 193 -10.34 14.52 -0.15
CA SER A 193 -10.81 15.21 -1.33
C SER A 193 -11.74 16.37 -0.96
N SER A 194 -11.66 17.45 -1.74
CA SER A 194 -12.53 18.62 -1.56
C SER A 194 -14.01 18.30 -1.85
N ASP A 195 -14.28 17.30 -2.69
CA ASP A 195 -15.64 16.78 -2.92
C ASP A 195 -16.14 15.81 -1.83
N GLY A 196 -15.29 15.44 -0.87
CA GLY A 196 -15.61 14.54 0.25
C GLY A 196 -15.83 13.07 -0.14
N GLN A 197 -15.55 12.68 -1.39
CA GLN A 197 -15.74 11.31 -1.88
C GLN A 197 -14.54 10.39 -1.63
N PHE A 198 -13.35 10.94 -1.38
CA PHE A 198 -12.13 10.16 -1.29
C PHE A 198 -11.20 10.63 -0.17
N VAL A 199 -10.30 9.75 0.23
CA VAL A 199 -9.15 10.06 1.09
C VAL A 199 -7.89 9.45 0.49
N ALA A 200 -6.83 10.24 0.45
CA ALA A 200 -5.48 9.82 0.10
C ALA A 200 -4.63 9.67 1.36
N ILE A 201 -3.85 8.60 1.39
CA ILE A 201 -3.01 8.23 2.53
C ILE A 201 -1.61 7.97 2.00
N ALA A 202 -0.65 8.78 2.42
CA ALA A 202 0.74 8.66 2.02
C ALA A 202 1.58 7.96 3.08
N SER A 203 2.53 7.16 2.63
CA SER A 203 3.40 6.40 3.51
C SER A 203 4.87 6.54 3.15
N SER A 204 5.69 6.28 4.17
CA SER A 204 7.13 6.06 4.05
C SER A 204 7.48 4.93 3.08
N ASP A 205 6.54 4.03 2.78
CA ASP A 205 6.67 2.96 1.78
C ASP A 205 6.63 3.46 0.33
N ARG A 206 6.64 4.79 0.11
CA ARG A 206 6.68 5.46 -1.19
C ARG A 206 5.40 5.32 -2.01
N SER A 207 4.34 4.78 -1.42
CA SER A 207 3.05 4.64 -2.06
C SER A 207 1.99 5.54 -1.43
N ILE A 208 0.93 5.80 -2.21
CA ILE A 208 -0.27 6.50 -1.76
C ILE A 208 -1.44 5.57 -1.96
N SER A 209 -2.21 5.26 -0.91
CA SER A 209 -3.48 4.55 -1.06
C SER A 209 -4.65 5.53 -1.15
N ILE A 210 -5.62 5.23 -2.02
CA ILE A 210 -6.82 6.02 -2.27
C ILE A 210 -8.04 5.19 -1.89
N TRP A 211 -8.91 5.78 -1.07
CA TRP A 211 -10.09 5.12 -0.52
C TRP A 211 -11.33 5.95 -0.83
N SER A 212 -12.42 5.28 -1.21
CA SER A 212 -13.72 5.92 -1.40
C SER A 212 -14.51 5.99 -0.08
N LEU A 213 -15.28 7.06 0.06
CA LEU A 213 -16.19 7.35 1.17
C LEU A 213 -17.63 7.27 0.68
N PRO A 214 -18.60 6.95 1.56
CA PRO A 214 -18.45 6.70 3.00
C PRO A 214 -18.06 5.27 3.40
N GLU A 215 -17.97 4.34 2.46
CA GLU A 215 -17.77 2.91 2.74
C GLU A 215 -16.34 2.53 3.12
N PHE A 216 -15.37 3.44 3.00
CA PHE A 216 -13.94 3.16 3.20
C PHE A 216 -13.46 2.00 2.32
N LYS A 217 -13.82 2.03 1.04
CA LYS A 217 -13.41 0.99 0.10
C LYS A 217 -12.09 1.40 -0.55
N PHE A 218 -11.10 0.50 -0.53
CA PHE A 218 -9.85 0.69 -1.26
C PHE A 218 -10.13 0.76 -2.77
N GLU A 219 -9.77 1.87 -3.40
CA GLU A 219 -9.99 2.08 -4.83
C GLU A 219 -8.71 1.81 -5.63
N LYS A 220 -7.59 2.43 -5.22
CA LYS A 220 -6.32 2.28 -5.92
C LYS A 220 -5.13 2.64 -5.06
N ARG A 221 -3.94 2.23 -5.51
CA ARG A 221 -2.65 2.63 -4.95
C ARG A 221 -1.76 3.21 -6.04
N VAL A 222 -1.18 4.37 -5.77
CA VAL A 222 -0.12 5.00 -6.57
C VAL A 222 1.21 4.49 -6.03
N ILE A 223 2.03 3.87 -6.88
CA ILE A 223 3.29 3.23 -6.51
C ILE A 223 4.49 3.88 -7.20
N PRO A 224 5.72 3.77 -6.67
CA PRO A 224 6.92 4.31 -7.32
C PRO A 224 7.16 3.70 -8.71
N ARG A 225 7.55 4.54 -9.70
CA ARG A 225 7.80 4.09 -11.09
C ARG A 225 9.06 3.23 -11.24
N SER A 226 10.03 3.43 -10.34
CA SER A 226 11.26 2.65 -10.32
C SER A 226 11.04 1.47 -9.39
N PHE A 227 10.57 0.36 -9.95
CA PHE A 227 10.83 -0.93 -9.33
C PHE A 227 12.34 -1.06 -9.28
N ASN A 228 12.96 -0.86 -8.12
CA ASN A 228 14.23 -1.51 -7.89
C ASN A 228 13.90 -3.00 -7.86
N ILE A 229 14.13 -3.64 -9.01
CA ILE A 229 13.99 -5.08 -9.16
C ILE A 229 15.08 -5.68 -8.29
N SER A 230 14.69 -6.17 -7.13
CA SER A 230 15.60 -6.80 -6.19
C SER A 230 15.78 -8.29 -6.51
N ALA A 231 14.80 -8.90 -7.17
CA ALA A 231 14.81 -10.28 -7.60
C ALA A 231 14.08 -10.47 -8.92
N ILE A 232 14.60 -11.32 -9.81
CA ILE A 232 14.04 -11.62 -11.12
C ILE A 232 14.31 -13.07 -11.51
N ASP A 233 13.32 -13.73 -12.09
CA ASP A 233 13.47 -15.07 -12.67
C ASP A 233 12.63 -15.19 -13.95
N SER A 234 13.06 -16.05 -14.87
CA SER A 234 12.40 -16.30 -16.16
C SER A 234 12.01 -17.77 -16.26
N HIS A 235 10.76 -18.04 -16.64
CA HIS A 235 10.31 -19.42 -16.78
C HIS A 235 11.00 -20.07 -17.98
N HIS A 236 11.45 -21.33 -17.83
CA HIS A 236 12.26 -21.98 -18.86
C HIS A 236 11.49 -22.36 -20.13
N GLU A 237 10.17 -22.58 -20.01
CA GLU A 237 9.33 -23.05 -21.14
C GLU A 237 8.25 -22.04 -21.57
N ASP A 238 7.84 -21.16 -20.67
CA ASP A 238 6.78 -20.20 -20.92
C ASP A 238 7.40 -18.82 -21.14
N SER A 239 6.81 -18.01 -22.03
CA SER A 239 7.20 -16.60 -22.19
C SER A 239 6.67 -15.77 -21.00
N ILE A 240 7.13 -16.12 -19.80
CA ILE A 240 6.72 -15.56 -18.52
C ILE A 240 7.98 -15.17 -17.73
N LEU A 241 7.94 -13.98 -17.14
CA LEU A 241 8.97 -13.45 -16.27
C LEU A 241 8.33 -13.04 -14.95
N VAL A 242 8.98 -13.31 -13.83
CA VAL A 242 8.57 -12.78 -12.53
C VAL A 242 9.64 -11.91 -11.93
N PHE A 243 9.22 -10.87 -11.22
CA PHE A 243 10.14 -10.01 -10.50
C PHE A 243 9.49 -9.48 -9.23
N GLY A 244 10.34 -9.18 -8.25
CA GLY A 244 9.94 -8.68 -6.94
C GLY A 244 10.43 -7.24 -6.75
N ASP A 245 9.63 -6.44 -6.06
CA ASP A 245 10.01 -5.07 -5.72
C ASP A 245 10.39 -4.90 -4.24
N GLU A 246 10.94 -3.72 -3.94
CA GLU A 246 11.34 -3.31 -2.59
C GLU A 246 10.17 -3.13 -1.62
N LEU A 247 8.93 -3.13 -2.10
CA LEU A 247 7.72 -3.00 -1.26
C LEU A 247 7.10 -4.37 -0.95
N GLY A 248 7.61 -5.45 -1.53
CA GLY A 248 7.12 -6.80 -1.28
C GLY A 248 6.11 -7.30 -2.31
N TYR A 249 5.84 -6.53 -3.37
CA TYR A 249 5.03 -7.00 -4.47
C TYR A 249 5.83 -7.92 -5.39
N VAL A 250 5.16 -8.96 -5.86
CA VAL A 250 5.65 -9.94 -6.81
C VAL A 250 4.82 -9.80 -8.08
N TYR A 251 5.49 -9.52 -9.19
CA TYR A 251 4.87 -9.31 -10.49
C TYR A 251 5.14 -10.49 -11.41
N GLN A 252 4.16 -10.82 -12.24
CA GLN A 252 4.28 -11.73 -13.36
C GLN A 252 4.02 -10.98 -14.66
N LEU A 253 4.98 -11.02 -15.57
CA LEU A 253 4.86 -10.58 -16.95
C LEU A 253 4.64 -11.81 -17.82
N LYS A 254 3.60 -11.80 -18.64
CA LYS A 254 3.38 -12.82 -19.68
C LYS A 254 3.40 -12.16 -21.04
N PHE A 255 4.30 -12.65 -21.90
CA PHE A 255 4.51 -12.17 -23.26
C PHE A 255 3.70 -13.06 -24.22
N GLU A 256 2.78 -12.44 -24.95
CA GLU A 256 1.93 -13.07 -25.96
C GLU A 256 2.13 -12.34 -27.31
N GLY A 257 3.20 -12.69 -28.01
CA GLY A 257 3.64 -11.97 -29.21
C GLY A 257 4.09 -10.55 -28.85
N ASP A 258 3.47 -9.53 -29.46
CA ASP A 258 3.77 -8.12 -29.20
C ASP A 258 3.05 -7.56 -27.95
N LYS A 259 2.22 -8.38 -27.28
CA LYS A 259 1.47 -7.96 -26.09
C LYS A 259 2.16 -8.47 -24.83
N VAL A 260 2.23 -7.60 -23.82
CA VAL A 260 2.68 -7.96 -22.47
C VAL A 260 1.53 -7.74 -21.51
N SER A 261 1.17 -8.78 -20.76
CA SER A 261 0.23 -8.68 -19.65
C SER A 261 0.99 -8.70 -18.33
N VAL A 262 0.48 -7.95 -17.35
CA VAL A 262 1.10 -7.80 -16.03
C VAL A 262 0.09 -8.17 -14.97
N GLN A 263 0.51 -9.01 -14.04
CA GLN A 263 -0.23 -9.34 -12.83
C GLN A 263 0.65 -9.10 -11.62
N GLY A 264 0.07 -8.68 -10.50
CA GLY A 264 0.80 -8.43 -9.25
C GLY A 264 0.09 -9.07 -8.07
N VAL A 265 0.86 -9.65 -7.15
CA VAL A 265 0.39 -10.16 -5.87
C VAL A 265 1.24 -9.53 -4.77
N ASN A 266 0.60 -9.04 -3.72
CA ASN A 266 1.30 -8.58 -2.53
C ASN A 266 1.84 -9.79 -1.76
N GLY A 267 3.12 -10.10 -1.96
CA GLY A 267 3.77 -11.28 -1.40
C GLY A 267 4.31 -11.04 0.00
N HIS A 268 4.96 -9.89 0.23
CA HIS A 268 5.75 -9.62 1.43
C HIS A 268 5.45 -8.24 2.02
N ASN A 269 5.80 -8.05 3.30
CA ASN A 269 5.75 -6.76 3.98
C ASN A 269 7.14 -6.09 4.02
N GLY A 270 7.80 -6.00 2.86
CA GLY A 270 9.18 -5.50 2.70
C GLY A 270 9.86 -6.09 1.46
N THR A 271 11.08 -5.64 1.13
CA THR A 271 11.80 -6.00 -0.11
C THR A 271 11.78 -7.48 -0.41
N VAL A 272 11.38 -7.84 -1.63
CA VAL A 272 11.52 -9.20 -2.16
C VAL A 272 12.98 -9.44 -2.52
N ASN A 273 13.73 -10.10 -1.65
CA ASN A 273 15.16 -10.30 -1.80
C ASN A 273 15.51 -11.35 -2.85
N ASP A 274 14.64 -12.34 -3.06
CA ASP A 274 14.86 -13.42 -4.03
C ASP A 274 13.54 -14.01 -4.51
N ILE A 275 13.55 -14.57 -5.71
CA ILE A 275 12.40 -15.18 -6.40
C ILE A 275 12.89 -16.39 -7.17
N CYS A 276 12.10 -17.46 -7.17
CA CYS A 276 12.30 -18.60 -8.04
C CYS A 276 10.98 -19.16 -8.57
N PHE A 277 10.97 -19.57 -9.83
CA PHE A 277 9.84 -20.32 -10.37
C PHE A 277 9.71 -21.70 -9.73
N SER A 278 8.46 -22.11 -9.53
CA SER A 278 8.15 -23.53 -9.40
C SER A 278 8.14 -24.18 -10.81
N PRO A 279 8.52 -25.47 -10.92
CA PRO A 279 8.49 -26.22 -12.19
C PRO A 279 7.11 -26.31 -12.87
N ASN A 280 6.01 -25.96 -12.19
CA ASN A 280 4.65 -26.00 -12.73
C ASN A 280 4.11 -24.63 -13.19
N SER A 281 4.96 -23.59 -13.27
CA SER A 281 4.69 -22.19 -13.70
C SER A 281 3.61 -21.42 -12.93
N ALA A 282 2.71 -22.10 -12.23
CA ALA A 282 1.53 -21.53 -11.57
C ALA A 282 1.86 -20.84 -10.25
N VAL A 283 2.97 -21.23 -9.61
CA VAL A 283 3.39 -20.68 -8.34
C VAL A 283 4.86 -20.27 -8.37
N VAL A 284 5.21 -19.29 -7.55
CA VAL A 284 6.59 -18.83 -7.37
C VAL A 284 6.96 -18.80 -5.89
N GLY A 285 8.20 -19.17 -5.60
CA GLY A 285 8.78 -19.02 -4.27
C GLY A 285 9.40 -17.64 -4.17
N THR A 286 9.12 -16.92 -3.09
CA THR A 286 9.63 -15.57 -2.85
C THR A 286 10.27 -15.48 -1.46
N ALA A 287 11.33 -14.69 -1.33
CA ALA A 287 12.00 -14.40 -0.07
C ALA A 287 11.87 -12.90 0.26
N GLY A 288 11.46 -12.56 1.48
CA GLY A 288 11.21 -11.18 1.88
C GLY A 288 12.07 -10.70 3.04
N SER A 289 12.27 -9.39 3.09
CA SER A 289 12.82 -8.67 4.25
C SER A 289 11.84 -8.58 5.43
N ASP A 290 10.65 -9.18 5.31
CA ASP A 290 9.66 -9.36 6.38
C ASP A 290 9.87 -10.64 7.19
N ASN A 291 11.07 -11.22 7.09
CA ASN A 291 11.51 -12.47 7.72
C ASN A 291 10.69 -13.70 7.28
N LYS A 292 10.04 -13.61 6.12
CA LYS A 292 9.27 -14.71 5.54
C LYS A 292 9.77 -15.11 4.17
N ALA A 293 9.73 -16.40 3.87
CA ALA A 293 9.55 -16.88 2.51
C ALA A 293 8.05 -17.04 2.25
N ALA A 294 7.62 -16.91 1.00
CA ALA A 294 6.23 -17.13 0.62
C ALA A 294 6.13 -17.97 -0.65
N ILE A 295 5.00 -18.65 -0.83
CA ILE A 295 4.59 -19.23 -2.11
C ILE A 295 3.43 -18.38 -2.63
N VAL A 296 3.66 -17.75 -3.77
CA VAL A 296 2.70 -16.87 -4.44
C VAL A 296 2.04 -17.62 -5.57
N ASP A 297 0.71 -17.55 -5.64
CA ASP A 297 -0.11 -18.12 -6.70
C ASP A 297 -0.76 -16.96 -7.49
N PHE A 298 -0.37 -16.86 -8.76
CA PHE A 298 -0.87 -15.84 -9.67
C PHE A 298 -2.26 -16.17 -10.21
N GLU A 299 -2.62 -17.44 -10.36
CA GLU A 299 -3.96 -17.83 -10.84
C GLU A 299 -5.04 -17.39 -9.83
N ASN A 300 -4.78 -17.61 -8.54
CA ASN A 300 -5.69 -17.23 -7.46
C ASN A 300 -5.42 -15.84 -6.86
N LYS A 301 -4.47 -15.06 -7.42
CA LYS A 301 -4.09 -13.72 -6.96
C LYS A 301 -3.79 -13.62 -5.45
N LYS A 302 -3.16 -14.66 -4.87
CA LYS A 302 -2.97 -14.72 -3.41
C LYS A 302 -1.67 -15.40 -3.02
N VAL A 303 -1.24 -15.13 -1.79
CA VAL A 303 -0.19 -15.90 -1.14
C VAL A 303 -0.79 -17.20 -0.59
N LEU A 304 -0.26 -18.35 -1.01
CA LEU A 304 -0.71 -19.66 -0.54
C LEU A 304 -0.21 -19.95 0.86
N GLN A 305 1.05 -19.61 1.14
CA GLN A 305 1.65 -19.85 2.43
C GLN A 305 2.84 -18.93 2.70
N TYR A 306 3.01 -18.59 3.99
CA TYR A 306 4.20 -17.97 4.53
C TYR A 306 5.03 -18.95 5.36
N PHE A 307 6.35 -18.87 5.25
CA PHE A 307 7.32 -19.62 6.05
C PHE A 307 8.22 -18.63 6.79
N ARG A 308 8.31 -18.75 8.12
CA ARG A 308 9.15 -17.85 8.93
C ARG A 308 10.51 -18.50 9.18
N LEU A 309 11.58 -17.70 9.17
CA LEU A 309 12.84 -18.14 9.77
C LEU A 309 12.71 -18.16 11.31
N HIS A 310 13.16 -19.24 11.94
CA HIS A 310 13.14 -19.39 13.39
C HIS A 310 14.40 -18.76 14.02
N THR A 311 14.18 -17.88 15.01
CA THR A 311 15.14 -16.96 15.65
C THR A 311 16.26 -17.58 16.52
N GLN A 312 16.53 -18.87 16.39
CA GLN A 312 17.51 -19.58 17.25
C GLN A 312 18.73 -20.11 16.51
N ALA A 313 18.94 -19.79 15.24
CA ALA A 313 20.13 -20.27 14.56
C ALA A 313 20.68 -19.26 13.54
N SER A 314 21.89 -18.83 13.83
CA SER A 314 22.76 -18.13 12.89
C SER A 314 22.94 -19.00 11.64
N LYS A 315 22.19 -18.66 10.58
CA LYS A 315 22.11 -19.35 9.27
C LYS A 315 21.40 -20.71 9.31
N VAL A 316 20.10 -20.72 9.01
CA VAL A 316 19.34 -21.97 8.81
C VAL A 316 18.89 -22.10 7.36
N LYS A 317 19.22 -23.24 6.75
CA LYS A 317 18.55 -23.77 5.57
C LYS A 317 17.38 -24.62 6.05
N GLN A 318 16.15 -24.17 5.83
CA GLN A 318 14.94 -24.97 6.14
C GLN A 318 14.38 -25.56 4.85
N THR A 319 13.73 -26.72 4.92
CA THR A 319 13.27 -27.47 3.73
C THR A 319 11.90 -28.08 4.04
N PHE A 320 10.87 -27.72 3.28
CA PHE A 320 9.47 -28.13 3.53
C PHE A 320 8.82 -28.74 2.30
N ASN A 321 7.99 -29.78 2.49
CA ASN A 321 7.30 -30.47 1.39
C ASN A 321 5.94 -29.83 1.03
N ILE A 322 5.84 -29.24 -0.16
CA ILE A 322 4.69 -28.55 -0.78
C ILE A 322 3.44 -29.45 -0.88
N LYS A 323 3.58 -30.77 -1.05
CA LYS A 323 2.43 -31.69 -1.13
C LYS A 323 1.79 -31.93 0.25
N SER A 324 2.61 -32.02 1.30
CA SER A 324 2.13 -32.10 2.68
C SER A 324 1.53 -30.79 3.21
N ILE A 325 1.86 -29.67 2.56
CA ILE A 325 1.41 -28.32 2.87
C ILE A 325 -0.03 -28.08 2.39
N GLN A 326 -0.39 -28.58 1.20
CA GLN A 326 -1.75 -28.49 0.66
C GLN A 326 -2.78 -29.22 1.55
N GLU A 327 -2.35 -30.22 2.32
CA GLU A 327 -3.21 -30.99 3.25
C GLU A 327 -3.27 -30.40 4.67
N LYS A 328 -2.41 -29.42 5.02
CA LYS A 328 -2.21 -28.95 6.41
C LYS A 328 -2.70 -27.53 6.71
N VAL A 329 -3.66 -27.02 5.94
CA VAL A 329 -4.26 -25.67 6.12
C VAL A 329 -5.22 -25.59 7.32
N THR A 330 -4.91 -26.26 8.42
CA THR A 330 -5.57 -26.06 9.72
C THR A 330 -4.54 -26.37 10.82
N ASN A 331 -3.75 -25.38 11.21
CA ASN A 331 -3.31 -25.16 12.59
C ASN A 331 -2.42 -23.93 12.64
N GLU A 332 -3.00 -22.84 13.12
CA GLU A 332 -2.30 -21.62 13.49
C GLU A 332 -1.68 -21.83 14.87
N ASP A 333 -0.36 -21.94 14.95
CA ASP A 333 0.36 -21.62 16.18
C ASP A 333 0.97 -20.22 16.00
N SER A 334 0.16 -19.23 16.40
CA SER A 334 0.59 -17.89 16.73
C SER A 334 1.35 -17.94 18.06
N ASP A 335 2.63 -17.57 18.07
CA ASP A 335 3.16 -16.59 19.04
C ASP A 335 4.69 -16.48 19.04
N LYS A 336 5.16 -15.34 18.52
CA LYS A 336 6.31 -14.50 18.96
C LYS A 336 6.92 -13.76 17.76
N LEU A 337 6.88 -12.43 17.81
CA LEU A 337 7.53 -11.50 16.89
C LEU A 337 8.61 -10.74 17.67
N TRP A 338 9.88 -10.90 17.27
CA TRP A 338 11.00 -10.01 17.61
C TRP A 338 11.98 -10.00 16.41
N PHE A 339 12.34 -8.81 15.90
CA PHE A 339 13.23 -8.55 14.74
C PHE A 339 14.64 -9.15 14.98
N ASP A 340 15.39 -9.68 13.99
CA ASP A 340 15.94 -9.01 12.81
C ASP A 340 16.68 -10.06 11.93
N GLU A 341 15.97 -10.79 11.05
CA GLU A 341 16.57 -11.80 10.16
C GLU A 341 15.82 -11.90 8.82
N ASN A 342 16.29 -11.16 7.81
CA ASN A 342 15.69 -11.21 6.47
C ASN A 342 15.86 -12.60 5.85
N VAL A 343 14.89 -13.00 5.02
CA VAL A 343 15.08 -14.14 4.12
C VAL A 343 15.72 -13.62 2.85
N TYR A 344 16.92 -14.10 2.53
CA TYR A 344 17.71 -13.60 1.41
C TYR A 344 17.65 -14.47 0.19
N ALA A 345 17.35 -15.76 0.33
CA ALA A 345 17.32 -16.68 -0.80
C ALA A 345 16.21 -17.71 -0.65
N VAL A 346 15.64 -18.12 -1.78
CA VAL A 346 14.60 -19.14 -1.88
C VAL A 346 14.86 -20.04 -3.09
N ALA A 347 14.55 -21.32 -2.97
CA ALA A 347 14.63 -22.29 -4.05
C ALA A 347 13.47 -23.28 -3.93
N ILE A 348 12.86 -23.63 -5.05
CA ILE A 348 11.90 -24.74 -5.14
C ILE A 348 12.60 -25.91 -5.83
N SER A 349 12.37 -27.13 -5.34
CA SER A 349 12.94 -28.34 -5.94
C SER A 349 12.36 -28.61 -7.33
N ASP A 350 13.14 -29.27 -8.18
CA ASP A 350 12.76 -29.61 -9.56
C ASP A 350 11.48 -30.46 -9.67
N ASP A 351 11.10 -31.16 -8.60
CA ASP A 351 9.85 -31.92 -8.55
C ASP A 351 8.64 -31.07 -8.11
N GLY A 352 8.86 -29.78 -7.82
CA GLY A 352 7.85 -28.82 -7.34
C GLY A 352 7.29 -29.16 -5.97
N LYS A 353 7.92 -30.10 -5.24
CA LYS A 353 7.39 -30.60 -3.97
C LYS A 353 8.11 -30.05 -2.77
N THR A 354 9.20 -29.31 -2.90
CA THR A 354 9.97 -28.87 -1.75
C THR A 354 10.39 -27.42 -1.91
N ILE A 355 10.26 -26.61 -0.86
CA ILE A 355 10.82 -25.27 -0.81
C ILE A 355 11.97 -25.24 0.19
N ALA A 356 13.10 -24.65 -0.21
CA ALA A 356 14.21 -24.31 0.65
C ALA A 356 14.37 -22.80 0.70
N TYR A 357 14.62 -22.25 1.88
CA TYR A 357 14.91 -20.83 2.03
C TYR A 357 15.98 -20.61 3.09
N SER A 358 16.70 -19.49 2.96
CA SER A 358 17.76 -19.12 3.88
C SER A 358 17.73 -17.63 4.21
N GLY A 359 18.10 -17.32 5.44
CA GLY A 359 18.11 -15.98 5.99
C GLY A 359 18.96 -15.89 7.25
N GLY A 360 19.13 -14.70 7.78
CA GLY A 360 19.91 -14.44 9.00
C GLY A 360 20.36 -13.00 9.14
N LYS A 361 21.21 -12.71 10.12
CA LYS A 361 21.92 -11.43 10.23
C LYS A 361 23.14 -11.38 9.31
N TRP A 362 23.41 -10.19 8.77
CA TRP A 362 24.67 -9.85 8.12
C TRP A 362 25.86 -10.00 9.08
#